data_AF-A0AAN8VP29-F1
#
_entry.id   AF-A0AAN8VP29-F1
#
_cell.length_a   1.000
_cell.length_b   1.000
_cell.length_c   1.000
_cell.angle_alpha   90.00
_cell.angle_beta   90.00
_cell.angle_gamma   90.00
#
_symmetry.space_group_name_H-M   'P 1'
#
loop_
_entity.id
_entity.type
_entity.pdbx_description
1 polymer ?
#
loop_
_entity_poly.entity_id
_entity_poly.type
_entity_poly.pdbx_seq_one_letter_code
_entity_poly.pdbx_strand_id
1 'polypeptide(L)'
;MDEQPPIIPRVLIFPIPIQGDLNFMLKLAELLCLSNLHVTFLNSHHAHTRLLRFTNIQTRFNRYPGFRFETISDGLAEDHPRTGDRFPELLDAMNRVTKPLFEELLTRLVVDERESPVSCVIADGVFVFALDVAERLGIKLIFARPISPYCLWTLHRIPQLIGAGEIPLGSIEARRKTRERVLRAERLKPRGSNLLVTSNNGATTKGTTSLDDLSGLAYG
;
A
#
# COMPACT_ATOMS: atom_id res chain seq x y z
N MET A 1 -9.59 41.46 -0.74
CA MET A 1 -9.20 40.22 -1.45
C MET A 1 -8.93 39.21 -0.36
N ASP A 2 -9.90 38.36 -0.05
CA ASP A 2 -9.66 37.23 0.85
C ASP A 2 -8.80 36.22 0.08
N GLU A 3 -7.52 36.17 0.39
CA GLU A 3 -6.67 35.07 -0.04
C GLU A 3 -7.17 33.80 0.65
N GLN A 4 -7.82 32.94 -0.13
CA GLN A 4 -8.16 31.60 0.32
C GLN A 4 -6.84 30.90 0.74
N PRO A 5 -6.74 30.36 1.96
CA PRO A 5 -5.50 29.77 2.43
C PRO A 5 -5.05 28.65 1.50
N PRO A 6 -3.73 28.47 1.28
CA PRO A 6 -3.23 27.46 0.36
C PRO A 6 -3.68 26.05 0.78
N ILE A 7 -4.25 25.31 -0.17
CA ILE A 7 -4.71 23.93 0.05
C ILE A 7 -3.48 23.03 0.27
N ILE A 8 -3.24 22.64 1.53
CA ILE A 8 -2.16 21.72 1.89
C ILE A 8 -2.51 20.31 1.39
N PRO A 9 -1.71 19.64 0.54
CA PRO A 9 -2.08 18.32 0.03
C PRO A 9 -2.26 17.28 1.14
N ARG A 10 -3.37 16.53 1.09
CA ARG A 10 -3.63 15.40 1.99
C ARG A 10 -3.31 14.05 1.34
N VAL A 11 -2.57 13.22 2.06
CA VAL A 11 -2.20 11.85 1.70
C VAL A 11 -2.94 10.86 2.58
N LEU A 12 -3.65 9.90 1.98
CA LEU A 12 -4.20 8.74 2.68
C LEU A 12 -3.17 7.61 2.69
N ILE A 13 -2.83 7.07 3.85
CA ILE A 13 -1.96 5.90 3.98
C ILE A 13 -2.81 4.70 4.37
N PHE A 14 -2.74 3.63 3.58
CA PHE A 14 -3.49 2.40 3.79
C PHE A 14 -2.56 1.16 3.91
N PRO A 15 -2.04 0.89 5.12
CA PRO A 15 -1.20 -0.27 5.42
C PRO A 15 -2.00 -1.57 5.46
N ILE A 16 -1.30 -2.69 5.32
CA ILE A 16 -1.86 -3.98 5.72
C ILE A 16 -1.82 -4.11 7.25
N PRO A 17 -2.85 -4.67 7.92
CA PRO A 17 -2.90 -4.69 9.38
C PRO A 17 -1.99 -5.76 10.01
N ILE A 18 -0.73 -5.80 9.59
CA ILE A 18 0.35 -6.60 10.17
C ILE A 18 1.32 -5.67 10.87
N GLN A 19 1.76 -6.06 12.07
CA GLN A 19 2.59 -5.22 12.94
C GLN A 19 3.82 -4.61 12.27
N GLY A 20 4.54 -5.38 11.44
CA GLY A 20 5.71 -4.90 10.72
C GLY A 20 5.39 -3.78 9.73
N ASP A 21 4.36 -3.98 8.92
CA ASP A 21 3.91 -3.01 7.91
C ASP A 21 3.34 -1.74 8.56
N LEU A 22 2.49 -1.90 9.58
CA LEU A 22 1.93 -0.80 10.35
C LEU A 22 3.03 0.11 10.92
N ASN A 23 4.06 -0.47 11.54
CA ASN A 23 5.14 0.31 12.14
C ASN A 23 5.93 1.12 11.10
N PHE A 24 6.19 0.52 9.94
CA PHE A 24 6.85 1.20 8.83
C PHE A 24 5.99 2.35 8.31
N MET A 25 4.72 2.08 8.02
CA MET A 25 3.79 3.06 7.48
C MET A 25 3.53 4.21 8.45
N LEU A 26 3.51 3.96 9.76
CA LEU A 26 3.42 5.01 10.79
C LEU A 26 4.64 5.92 10.80
N LYS A 27 5.86 5.39 10.63
CA LYS A 27 7.07 6.21 10.49
C LYS A 27 7.03 7.05 9.21
N LEU A 28 6.58 6.46 8.11
CA LEU A 28 6.38 7.19 6.86
C LEU A 28 5.37 8.34 7.06
N ALA A 29 4.27 8.08 7.75
CA ALA A 29 3.26 9.08 8.08
C ALA A 29 3.85 10.26 8.85
N GLU A 30 4.67 9.98 9.87
CA GLU A 30 5.37 10.99 10.66
C GLU A 30 6.32 11.85 9.80
N LEU A 31 7.07 11.24 8.88
CA LEU A 31 7.94 11.96 7.95
C LEU A 31 7.16 12.88 6.99
N LEU A 32 5.99 12.43 6.52
CA LEU A 32 5.13 13.26 5.67
C LEU A 32 4.55 14.45 6.46
N CYS A 33 4.15 14.24 7.71
CA CYS A 33 3.73 15.34 8.59
C CYS A 33 4.85 16.36 8.84
N LEU A 34 6.08 15.89 9.07
CA LEU A 34 7.26 16.77 9.20
C LEU A 34 7.59 17.53 7.91
N SER A 35 7.11 17.04 6.76
CA SER A 35 7.24 17.68 5.46
C SER A 35 6.07 18.62 5.12
N ASN A 36 5.28 19.01 6.12
CA ASN A 36 4.09 19.89 5.98
C ASN A 36 2.97 19.31 5.11
N LEU A 37 2.86 17.98 5.02
CA LEU A 37 1.72 17.32 4.37
C LEU A 37 0.67 16.92 5.40
N HIS A 38 -0.60 17.00 5.00
CA HIS A 38 -1.69 16.43 5.79
C HIS A 38 -1.74 14.92 5.55
N VAL A 39 -1.97 14.15 6.61
CA VAL A 39 -1.98 12.69 6.54
C VAL A 39 -3.25 12.16 7.18
N THR A 40 -3.91 11.26 6.45
CA THR A 40 -4.96 10.41 6.99
C THR A 40 -4.43 8.99 7.01
N PHE A 41 -4.35 8.39 8.19
CA PHE A 41 -3.85 7.04 8.36
C PHE A 41 -5.02 6.08 8.56
N LEU A 42 -5.25 5.19 7.60
CA LEU A 42 -6.37 4.27 7.60
C LEU A 42 -6.00 2.95 8.29
N ASN A 43 -6.63 2.65 9.42
CA ASN A 43 -6.43 1.39 10.13
C ASN A 43 -7.61 0.44 9.93
N SER A 44 -7.37 -0.87 10.03
CA SER A 44 -8.48 -1.77 10.40
C SER A 44 -8.98 -1.44 11.81
N HIS A 45 -10.27 -1.63 12.11
CA HIS A 45 -10.80 -1.47 13.48
C HIS A 45 -9.97 -2.23 14.53
N HIS A 46 -9.64 -3.49 14.25
CA HIS A 46 -8.83 -4.33 15.12
C HIS A 46 -7.44 -3.73 15.39
N ALA A 47 -6.70 -3.37 14.33
CA ALA A 47 -5.38 -2.73 14.48
C ALA A 47 -5.46 -1.41 15.25
N HIS A 48 -6.48 -0.58 14.99
CA HIS A 48 -6.67 0.68 15.70
C HIS A 48 -6.89 0.48 17.20
N THR A 49 -7.81 -0.41 17.58
CA THR A 49 -8.06 -0.75 18.99
C THR A 49 -6.79 -1.26 19.68
N ARG A 50 -6.02 -2.12 19.01
CA ARG A 50 -4.76 -2.62 19.58
C ARG A 50 -3.69 -1.52 19.71
N LEU A 51 -3.55 -0.65 18.72
CA LEU A 51 -2.62 0.48 18.80
C LEU A 51 -2.97 1.41 19.97
N LEU A 52 -4.25 1.71 20.19
CA LEU A 52 -4.70 2.51 21.33
C LEU A 52 -4.44 1.83 22.68
N ARG A 53 -4.60 0.51 22.76
CA ARG A 53 -4.43 -0.26 24.02
C ARG A 53 -2.97 -0.47 24.40
N PHE A 54 -2.10 -0.73 23.43
CA PHE A 54 -0.74 -1.21 23.68
C PHE A 54 0.35 -0.20 23.34
N THR A 55 0.00 0.99 22.85
CA THR A 55 0.97 2.02 22.46
C THR A 55 0.47 3.42 22.82
N ASN A 56 1.34 4.42 22.67
CA ASN A 56 1.01 5.84 22.85
C ASN A 56 0.65 6.55 21.53
N ILE A 57 0.07 5.82 20.57
CA ILE A 57 -0.12 6.30 19.19
C ILE A 57 -0.86 7.63 19.12
N GLN A 58 -1.86 7.82 19.97
CA GLN A 58 -2.65 9.05 20.00
C GLN A 58 -1.78 10.24 20.39
N THR A 59 -1.08 10.15 21.53
CA THR A 59 -0.17 11.20 22.00
C THR A 59 0.96 11.46 21.01
N ARG A 60 1.50 10.41 20.38
CA ARG A 60 2.58 10.52 19.39
C ARG A 60 2.16 11.36 18.18
N PHE A 61 0.91 11.27 17.75
CA PHE A 61 0.42 11.96 16.54
C PHE A 61 -0.39 13.23 16.82
N ASN A 62 -0.90 13.45 18.04
CA ASN A 62 -1.61 14.67 18.43
C ASN A 62 -0.77 15.96 18.25
N ARG A 63 0.57 15.86 18.20
CA ARG A 63 1.46 16.99 17.93
C ARG A 63 1.45 17.45 16.46
N TYR A 64 0.81 16.70 15.55
CA TYR A 64 0.71 17.03 14.14
C TYR A 64 -0.73 17.44 13.80
N PRO A 65 -1.04 18.75 13.67
CA PRO A 65 -2.40 19.22 13.39
C PRO A 65 -3.00 18.65 12.09
N GLY A 66 -2.14 18.34 11.10
CA GLY A 66 -2.55 17.76 9.81
C GLY A 66 -2.74 16.25 9.81
N PHE A 67 -2.51 15.57 10.93
CA PHE A 67 -2.61 14.11 11.04
C PHE A 67 -3.96 13.68 11.63
N ARG A 68 -4.58 12.66 11.04
CA ARG A 68 -5.75 11.99 11.62
C ARG A 68 -5.77 10.49 11.36
N PHE A 69 -6.43 9.75 12.23
CA PHE A 69 -6.76 8.34 12.00
C PHE A 69 -8.17 8.21 11.41
N GLU A 70 -8.31 7.27 10.48
CA GLU A 70 -9.61 6.73 10.05
C GLU A 70 -9.59 5.22 10.30
N THR A 71 -10.76 4.61 10.41
CA THR A 71 -10.89 3.16 10.59
C THR A 71 -11.80 2.54 9.55
N ILE A 72 -11.49 1.30 9.18
CA ILE A 72 -12.27 0.49 8.24
C ILE A 72 -12.36 -0.96 8.73
N SER A 73 -13.41 -1.68 8.31
CA SER A 73 -13.52 -3.11 8.61
C SER A 73 -12.54 -3.92 7.76
N ASP A 74 -11.84 -4.88 8.39
CA ASP A 74 -11.04 -5.89 7.71
C ASP A 74 -11.84 -7.17 7.37
N GLY A 75 -13.12 -7.21 7.75
CA GLY A 75 -14.03 -8.31 7.46
C GLY A 75 -13.85 -9.57 8.31
N LEU A 76 -13.04 -9.50 9.37
CA LEU A 76 -12.74 -10.62 10.26
C LEU A 76 -13.27 -10.36 11.68
N ALA A 77 -13.67 -11.42 12.39
CA ALA A 77 -14.12 -11.34 13.78
C ALA A 77 -13.00 -10.91 14.74
N GLU A 78 -13.31 -10.28 15.88
CA GLU A 78 -12.29 -9.68 16.77
C GLU A 78 -11.28 -10.69 17.35
N ASP A 79 -11.69 -11.95 17.52
CA ASP A 79 -10.89 -13.05 18.06
C ASP A 79 -9.87 -13.64 17.07
N HIS A 80 -9.99 -13.33 15.77
CA HIS A 80 -9.03 -13.82 14.79
C HIS A 80 -7.64 -13.16 14.97
N PRO A 81 -6.53 -13.92 14.96
CA PRO A 81 -5.24 -13.43 15.46
C PRO A 81 -4.44 -12.54 14.50
N ARG A 82 -4.85 -12.44 13.21
CA ARG A 82 -4.13 -11.70 12.14
C ARG A 82 -2.63 -12.05 12.07
N THR A 83 -2.30 -13.31 12.29
CA THR A 83 -0.94 -13.83 12.24
C THR A 83 -0.53 -14.17 10.80
N GLY A 84 0.78 -14.31 10.57
CA GLY A 84 1.33 -14.55 9.23
C GLY A 84 0.90 -15.89 8.61
N ASP A 85 0.63 -16.91 9.42
CA ASP A 85 0.10 -18.21 8.98
C ASP A 85 -1.37 -18.12 8.52
N ARG A 86 -2.13 -17.17 9.08
CA ARG A 86 -3.52 -16.86 8.71
C ARG A 86 -3.62 -15.73 7.68
N PHE A 87 -2.50 -15.37 7.07
CA PHE A 87 -2.43 -14.28 6.11
C PHE A 87 -3.39 -14.41 4.91
N PRO A 88 -3.56 -15.60 4.30
CA PRO A 88 -4.50 -15.75 3.20
C PRO A 88 -5.94 -15.41 3.59
N GLU A 89 -6.38 -15.77 4.80
CA GLU A 89 -7.73 -15.50 5.30
C GLU A 89 -7.96 -14.00 5.50
N LEU A 90 -6.96 -13.29 6.04
CA LEU A 90 -6.98 -11.84 6.15
C LEU A 90 -7.11 -11.18 4.78
N LEU A 91 -6.30 -11.60 3.82
CA LEU A 91 -6.33 -11.02 2.47
C LEU A 91 -7.66 -11.28 1.77
N ASP A 92 -8.22 -12.49 1.90
CA ASP A 92 -9.51 -12.85 1.31
C ASP A 92 -10.66 -12.06 1.95
N ALA A 93 -10.67 -11.90 3.28
CA ALA A 93 -11.66 -11.11 3.99
C ALA A 93 -11.60 -9.62 3.59
N MET A 94 -10.39 -9.05 3.53
CA MET A 94 -10.18 -7.66 3.12
C MET A 94 -10.60 -7.42 1.67
N ASN A 95 -10.28 -8.34 0.75
CA ASN A 95 -10.70 -8.24 -0.64
C ASN A 95 -12.23 -8.27 -0.80
N ARG A 96 -12.93 -9.05 0.05
CA ARG A 96 -14.39 -9.16 0.02
C ARG A 96 -15.10 -7.99 0.69
N VAL A 97 -14.61 -7.55 1.85
CA VAL A 97 -15.31 -6.60 2.73
C VAL A 97 -14.72 -5.20 2.63
N THR A 98 -13.39 -5.08 2.68
CA THR A 98 -12.73 -3.77 2.73
C THR A 98 -12.74 -3.07 1.39
N LYS A 99 -12.67 -3.80 0.26
CA LYS A 99 -12.71 -3.19 -1.09
C LYS A 99 -13.88 -2.20 -1.29
N PRO A 100 -15.16 -2.59 -1.11
CA PRO A 100 -16.28 -1.66 -1.31
C PRO A 100 -16.29 -0.53 -0.26
N LEU A 101 -15.95 -0.84 0.98
CA LEU A 101 -15.88 0.16 2.06
C LEU A 101 -14.78 1.20 1.81
N PHE A 102 -13.67 0.79 1.20
CA PHE A 102 -12.55 1.66 0.89
C PHE A 102 -12.93 2.67 -0.19
N GLU A 103 -13.70 2.26 -1.18
CA GLU A 103 -14.23 3.15 -2.21
C GLU A 103 -15.18 4.20 -1.63
N GLU A 104 -16.12 3.78 -0.79
CA GLU A 104 -17.05 4.70 -0.11
C GLU A 104 -16.29 5.71 0.76
N LEU A 105 -15.35 5.22 1.57
CA LEU A 105 -14.50 6.06 2.41
C LEU A 105 -13.70 7.05 1.58
N LEU A 106 -13.01 6.60 0.53
CA LEU A 106 -12.17 7.46 -0.28
C LEU A 106 -13.00 8.50 -1.03
N THR A 107 -14.18 8.14 -1.53
CA THR A 107 -15.12 9.08 -2.17
C THR A 107 -15.49 10.20 -1.22
N ARG A 108 -15.84 9.88 0.02
CA ARG A 108 -16.13 10.88 1.08
C ARG A 108 -14.92 11.77 1.36
N LEU A 109 -13.71 11.21 1.44
CA LEU A 109 -12.50 11.96 1.80
C LEU A 109 -11.98 12.88 0.68
N VAL A 110 -12.41 12.68 -0.56
CA VAL A 110 -11.98 13.48 -1.73
C VAL A 110 -12.84 14.72 -1.91
N VAL A 111 -14.08 14.68 -1.41
CA VAL A 111 -15.04 15.79 -1.48
C VAL A 111 -15.21 16.51 -0.14
N ASP A 112 -14.37 16.21 0.84
CA ASP A 112 -14.46 16.79 2.17
C ASP A 112 -14.07 18.27 2.15
N GLU A 113 -15.05 19.16 2.00
CA GLU A 113 -14.85 20.61 1.93
C GLU A 113 -14.46 21.24 3.28
N ARG A 114 -14.65 20.52 4.39
CA ARG A 114 -14.31 21.03 5.74
C ARG A 114 -12.82 20.93 6.02
N GLU A 115 -12.12 20.08 5.28
CA GLU A 115 -10.70 19.84 5.44
C GLU A 115 -9.99 19.84 4.08
N SER A 116 -8.67 19.63 4.08
CA SER A 116 -7.98 19.36 2.81
C SER A 116 -8.42 18.02 2.23
N PRO A 117 -8.91 17.97 0.98
CA PRO A 117 -9.32 16.74 0.32
C PRO A 117 -8.13 15.81 0.05
N VAL A 118 -8.38 14.50 0.10
CA VAL A 118 -7.36 13.50 -0.23
C VAL A 118 -6.99 13.61 -1.71
N SER A 119 -5.71 13.86 -1.97
CA SER A 119 -5.15 14.05 -3.32
C SER A 119 -4.17 12.95 -3.74
N CYS A 120 -3.76 12.10 -2.79
CA CYS A 120 -2.85 10.99 -3.00
C CYS A 120 -3.15 9.84 -2.03
N VAL A 121 -3.04 8.61 -2.50
CA VAL A 121 -3.12 7.39 -1.70
C VAL A 121 -1.78 6.67 -1.72
N ILE A 122 -1.28 6.28 -0.56
CA ILE A 122 -0.16 5.35 -0.39
C ILE A 122 -0.74 4.05 0.19
N ALA A 123 -0.92 3.01 -0.62
CA ALA A 123 -1.49 1.74 -0.20
C ALA A 123 -0.44 0.63 -0.17
N ASP A 124 -0.61 -0.39 0.67
CA ASP A 124 0.19 -1.61 0.54
C ASP A 124 -0.03 -2.24 -0.85
N GLY A 125 1.06 -2.65 -1.50
CA GLY A 125 1.03 -3.34 -2.79
C GLY A 125 0.21 -4.62 -2.85
N VAL A 126 -0.25 -5.19 -1.73
CA VAL A 126 -1.25 -6.28 -1.71
C VAL A 126 -2.65 -5.82 -2.10
N PHE A 127 -2.99 -4.54 -1.87
CA PHE A 127 -4.32 -4.00 -2.11
C PHE A 127 -4.43 -3.51 -3.54
N VAL A 128 -4.28 -4.44 -4.49
CA VAL A 128 -4.35 -4.15 -5.93
C VAL A 128 -5.69 -3.50 -6.30
N PHE A 129 -6.76 -3.78 -5.54
CA PHE A 129 -8.06 -3.12 -5.71
C PHE A 129 -8.02 -1.59 -5.53
N ALA A 130 -7.03 -1.05 -4.81
CA ALA A 130 -6.88 0.38 -4.63
C ALA A 130 -6.60 1.10 -5.96
N LEU A 131 -6.02 0.41 -6.96
CA LEU A 131 -5.82 0.95 -8.31
C LEU A 131 -7.16 1.27 -8.97
N ASP A 132 -8.07 0.28 -9.04
CA ASP A 132 -9.40 0.45 -9.65
C ASP A 132 -10.18 1.62 -9.00
N VAL A 133 -10.02 1.80 -7.67
CA VAL A 133 -10.68 2.87 -6.92
C VAL A 133 -10.03 4.22 -7.21
N ALA A 134 -8.70 4.30 -7.15
CA ALA A 134 -7.96 5.54 -7.39
C ALA A 134 -8.15 6.07 -8.83
N GLU A 135 -8.16 5.19 -9.83
CA GLU A 135 -8.41 5.56 -11.23
C GLU A 135 -9.82 6.13 -11.42
N ARG A 136 -10.84 5.51 -10.82
CA ARG A 136 -12.23 6.00 -10.89
C ARG A 136 -12.42 7.36 -10.24
N LEU A 137 -11.69 7.63 -9.16
CA LEU A 137 -11.77 8.90 -8.43
C LEU A 137 -10.75 9.95 -8.94
N GLY A 138 -9.90 9.60 -9.92
CA GLY A 138 -8.89 10.52 -10.46
C GLY A 138 -7.77 10.90 -9.49
N ILE A 139 -7.44 10.02 -8.52
CA ILE A 139 -6.47 10.30 -7.45
C ILE A 139 -5.15 9.61 -7.75
N LYS A 140 -4.03 10.22 -7.34
CA LYS A 140 -2.71 9.60 -7.43
C LYS A 140 -2.61 8.40 -6.48
N LEU A 141 -2.08 7.29 -6.97
CA LEU A 141 -1.81 6.09 -6.16
C LEU A 141 -0.33 5.74 -6.19
N ILE A 142 0.22 5.48 -5.01
CA ILE A 142 1.57 4.95 -4.79
C ILE A 142 1.44 3.63 -4.04
N PHE A 143 2.05 2.57 -4.55
CA PHE A 143 2.16 1.32 -3.80
C PHE A 143 3.42 1.33 -2.95
N ALA A 144 3.26 1.07 -1.66
CA ALA A 144 4.33 0.83 -0.71
C ALA A 144 4.41 -0.66 -0.40
N ARG A 145 5.63 -1.23 -0.39
CA ARG A 145 5.88 -2.62 0.03
C ARG A 145 7.12 -2.64 0.91
N PRO A 146 7.00 -2.58 2.25
CA PRO A 146 8.15 -2.62 3.14
C PRO A 146 8.64 -4.06 3.35
N ILE A 147 8.91 -4.74 2.24
CA ILE A 147 9.58 -6.03 2.19
C ILE A 147 11.02 -5.82 1.71
N SER A 148 11.89 -6.81 1.93
CA SER A 148 13.24 -6.76 1.41
C SER A 148 13.24 -6.54 -0.12
N PRO A 149 14.14 -5.69 -0.66
CA PRO A 149 14.26 -5.50 -2.10
C PRO A 149 14.59 -6.81 -2.83
N TYR A 150 15.31 -7.73 -2.19
CA TYR A 150 15.55 -9.07 -2.71
C TYR A 150 14.26 -9.88 -2.84
N CYS A 151 13.36 -9.82 -1.85
CA CYS A 151 12.07 -10.48 -1.93
C CYS A 151 11.23 -9.89 -3.07
N LEU A 152 11.22 -8.56 -3.21
CA LEU A 152 10.50 -7.89 -4.29
C LEU A 152 11.04 -8.32 -5.67
N TRP A 153 12.38 -8.39 -5.81
CA TRP A 153 13.03 -8.86 -7.02
C TRP A 153 12.65 -10.30 -7.35
N THR A 154 12.72 -11.20 -6.37
CA THR A 154 12.31 -12.60 -6.55
C THR A 154 10.85 -12.70 -7.00
N LEU A 155 9.94 -11.95 -6.36
CA LEU A 155 8.53 -11.89 -6.78
C LEU A 155 8.38 -11.39 -8.23
N HIS A 156 9.16 -10.39 -8.64
CA HIS A 156 9.16 -9.88 -10.01
C HIS A 156 9.67 -10.91 -11.03
N ARG A 157 10.54 -11.82 -10.61
CA ARG A 157 11.11 -12.89 -11.47
C ARG A 157 10.25 -14.15 -11.52
N ILE A 158 9.24 -14.31 -10.65
CA ILE A 158 8.34 -15.47 -10.67
C ILE A 158 7.76 -15.79 -12.06
N PRO A 159 7.21 -14.82 -12.83
CA PRO A 159 6.73 -15.08 -14.19
C PRO A 159 7.75 -15.75 -15.10
N GLN A 160 9.00 -15.29 -15.03
CA GLN A 160 10.10 -15.77 -15.86
C GLN A 160 10.56 -17.16 -15.40
N LEU A 161 10.66 -17.36 -14.08
CA LEU A 161 11.01 -18.66 -13.49
C LEU A 161 9.94 -19.72 -13.81
N ILE A 162 8.66 -19.34 -13.82
CA ILE A 162 7.57 -20.22 -14.26
C ILE A 162 7.69 -20.52 -15.76
N GLY A 163 7.95 -19.50 -16.58
CA GLY A 163 8.14 -19.67 -18.03
C GLY A 163 9.33 -20.57 -18.38
N ALA A 164 10.39 -20.53 -17.58
CA ALA A 164 11.58 -21.36 -17.70
C ALA A 164 11.40 -22.78 -17.13
N GLY A 165 10.31 -23.06 -16.41
CA GLY A 165 10.07 -24.37 -15.78
C GLY A 165 10.86 -24.60 -14.48
N GLU A 166 11.52 -23.56 -13.94
CA GLU A 166 12.36 -23.63 -12.74
C GLU A 166 11.55 -23.71 -11.44
N ILE A 167 10.27 -23.33 -11.48
CA ILE A 167 9.35 -23.47 -10.34
C ILE A 167 8.42 -24.66 -10.60
N PRO A 168 8.50 -25.74 -9.79
CA PRO A 168 7.62 -26.89 -9.92
C PRO A 168 6.20 -26.52 -9.47
N LEU A 169 5.37 -26.10 -10.43
CA LEU A 169 3.94 -25.95 -10.22
C LEU A 169 3.29 -27.33 -10.30
N GLY A 170 2.80 -27.83 -9.17
CA GLY A 170 2.39 -29.24 -9.00
C GLY A 170 1.30 -29.74 -9.95
N SER A 171 0.27 -28.93 -10.24
CA SER A 171 -0.84 -29.32 -11.13
C SER A 171 -0.95 -28.42 -12.37
N ILE A 172 -1.46 -28.97 -13.47
CA ILE A 172 -1.77 -28.22 -14.71
C ILE A 172 -2.75 -27.06 -14.41
N GLU A 173 -3.71 -27.31 -13.52
CA GLU A 173 -4.67 -26.30 -13.05
C GLU A 173 -3.96 -25.16 -12.27
N ALA A 174 -2.97 -25.49 -11.43
CA ALA A 174 -2.15 -24.50 -10.73
C ALA A 174 -1.27 -23.71 -11.71
N ARG A 175 -0.74 -24.35 -12.75
CA ARG A 175 0.02 -23.70 -13.85
C ARG A 175 -0.86 -22.70 -14.60
N ARG A 176 -2.08 -23.11 -14.97
CA ARG A 176 -3.06 -22.28 -15.68
C ARG A 176 -3.49 -21.07 -14.85
N LYS A 177 -3.94 -21.28 -13.61
CA LYS A 177 -4.35 -20.20 -12.70
C LYS A 177 -3.20 -19.24 -12.39
N THR A 178 -1.98 -19.75 -12.19
CA THR A 178 -0.81 -18.89 -11.95
C THR A 178 -0.45 -18.07 -13.19
N ARG A 179 -0.48 -18.67 -14.38
CA ARG A 179 -0.26 -17.95 -15.65
C ARG A 179 -1.32 -16.87 -15.89
N GLU A 180 -2.59 -17.12 -15.59
CA GLU A 180 -3.66 -16.12 -15.67
C GLU A 180 -3.46 -14.95 -14.70
N ARG A 181 -3.01 -15.23 -13.47
CA ARG A 181 -2.68 -14.19 -12.47
C ARG A 181 -1.46 -13.37 -12.88
N VAL A 182 -0.43 -14.01 -13.45
CA VAL A 182 0.76 -13.33 -14.00
C VAL A 182 0.37 -12.41 -15.16
N LEU A 183 -0.40 -12.89 -16.13
CA LEU A 183 -0.86 -12.08 -17.27
C LEU A 183 -1.76 -10.91 -16.83
N ARG A 184 -2.54 -11.09 -15.75
CA ARG A 184 -3.32 -10.00 -15.14
C ARG A 184 -2.41 -8.98 -14.45
N ALA A 185 -1.38 -9.42 -13.73
CA ALA A 185 -0.39 -8.55 -13.09
C ALA A 185 0.45 -7.78 -14.12
N GLU A 186 0.78 -8.38 -15.27
CA GLU A 186 1.47 -7.71 -16.37
C GLU A 186 0.60 -6.64 -17.05
N ARG A 187 -0.73 -6.86 -17.15
CA ARG A 187 -1.68 -5.83 -17.59
C ARG A 187 -1.84 -4.68 -16.59
N LEU A 188 -1.57 -4.94 -15.32
CA LEU A 188 -1.55 -3.96 -14.24
C LEU A 188 -0.19 -3.27 -14.11
N LYS A 189 0.78 -3.51 -15.03
CA LYS A 189 2.00 -2.70 -15.09
C LYS A 189 1.56 -1.24 -15.21
N PRO A 190 1.86 -0.40 -14.21
CA PRO A 190 1.42 0.96 -14.26
C PRO A 190 2.08 1.65 -15.44
N ARG A 191 1.28 2.12 -16.39
CA ARG A 191 1.73 3.11 -17.36
C ARG A 191 1.97 4.40 -16.60
N GLY A 192 3.21 4.56 -16.09
CA GLY A 192 3.68 5.82 -15.51
C GLY A 192 3.44 6.02 -14.01
N SER A 193 3.19 5.00 -13.19
CA SER A 193 3.20 5.17 -11.72
C SER A 193 4.54 4.75 -11.12
N ASN A 194 5.14 5.66 -10.36
CA ASN A 194 6.41 5.46 -9.68
C ASN A 194 6.21 4.49 -8.51
N LEU A 195 6.72 3.27 -8.65
CA LEU A 195 6.85 2.34 -7.52
C LEU A 195 7.95 2.86 -6.59
N LEU A 196 7.57 3.42 -5.43
CA LEU A 196 8.54 3.84 -4.43
C LEU A 196 8.94 2.63 -3.59
N VAL A 197 10.10 2.05 -3.88
CA VAL A 197 10.72 1.04 -3.02
C VAL A 197 11.56 1.77 -1.99
N THR A 198 11.19 1.73 -0.71
CA THR A 198 12.07 2.18 0.37
C THR A 198 12.49 1.00 1.23
N SER A 199 13.81 0.84 1.35
CA SER A 199 14.45 -0.17 2.20
C SER A 199 14.75 0.43 3.58
N ASN A 200 14.67 -0.38 4.63
CA ASN A 200 15.05 0.00 6.00
C ASN A 200 16.54 0.36 6.17
N ASN A 201 17.36 0.19 5.12
CA ASN A 201 18.77 0.57 5.13
C ASN A 201 19.00 1.85 4.30
N GLY A 202 18.53 3.01 4.77
CA GLY A 202 19.06 4.37 4.52
C GLY A 202 19.40 4.84 3.09
N ALA A 203 19.19 4.04 2.04
CA ALA A 203 19.64 4.31 0.69
C ALA A 203 18.42 4.49 -0.21
N THR A 204 18.11 5.75 -0.48
CA THR A 204 17.21 6.15 -1.56
C THR A 204 17.97 6.02 -2.88
N THR A 205 17.65 5.01 -3.69
CA THR A 205 18.04 5.01 -5.10
C THR A 205 16.86 5.49 -5.93
N LYS A 206 16.99 6.70 -6.50
CA LYS A 206 16.16 7.12 -7.63
C LYS A 206 16.72 6.40 -8.86
N GLY A 207 15.97 5.44 -9.40
CA GLY A 207 16.31 4.78 -10.64
C GLY A 207 15.15 4.88 -11.63
N THR A 208 15.26 5.76 -12.62
CA THR A 208 14.59 5.59 -13.90
C THR A 208 15.49 4.70 -14.74
N THR A 209 15.25 3.39 -14.72
CA THR A 209 16.01 2.48 -15.58
C THR A 209 15.13 2.08 -16.75
N SER A 210 15.47 2.59 -17.93
CA SER A 210 15.01 2.03 -19.20
C SER A 210 15.58 0.62 -19.36
N LEU A 211 14.82 -0.28 -19.96
CA LEU A 211 15.15 -1.70 -20.14
C LEU A 211 16.37 -1.95 -21.05
N ASP A 212 16.87 -0.92 -21.74
CA ASP A 212 17.94 -1.07 -22.73
C ASP A 212 19.36 -0.91 -22.14
N ASP A 213 19.52 -0.31 -20.95
CA ASP A 213 20.83 0.04 -20.40
C ASP A 213 21.53 -1.07 -19.59
N LEU A 214 20.88 -2.21 -19.35
CA LEU A 214 21.41 -3.29 -18.49
C LEU A 214 21.97 -4.50 -19.25
N SER A 215 22.13 -4.41 -20.57
CA SER A 215 22.78 -5.45 -21.37
C SER A 215 24.31 -5.49 -21.23
N GLY A 216 24.93 -4.50 -20.55
CA GLY A 216 26.38 -4.29 -20.59
C GLY A 216 27.21 -4.69 -19.36
N LEU A 217 26.64 -5.22 -18.28
CA LEU A 217 27.39 -5.44 -17.02
C LEU A 217 27.43 -6.88 -16.51
N ALA A 218 27.16 -7.86 -17.38
CA ALA A 218 27.25 -9.28 -17.03
C ALA A 218 28.51 -9.95 -17.61
N TYR A 219 29.69 -9.36 -17.43
CA TYR A 219 30.98 -10.08 -17.36
C TYR A 219 31.98 -9.22 -16.59
N GLY A 220 32.30 -9.63 -15.36
CA GLY A 220 33.23 -8.99 -14.44
C GLY A 220 33.06 -9.54 -13.04
#